data_AF-A0A847MFW8-F1
#
_entry.id   AF-A0A847MFW8-F1
#
_cell.length_a   1.000
_cell.length_b   1.000
_cell.length_c   1.000
_cell.angle_alpha   90.00
_cell.angle_beta   90.00
_cell.angle_gamma   90.00
#
_symmetry.space_group_name_H-M   'P 1'
#
loop_
_entity.id
_entity.type
_entity.pdbx_description
1 polymer ?
#
loop_
_entity_poly.entity_id
_entity_poly.type
_entity_poly.pdbx_seq_one_letter_code
_entity_poly.pdbx_strand_id
1 'polypeptide(L)'
;MKGIIYLNILVEKLREVFVSVFPITVIVFILHFTIAPVELYQLFKFIIGAVFIFIGLSIFLLGVDLGVSQIGHLMGSVLVKSNKVFIVGIAGLILGFFISIAEPDLHVLANQIDLVTSGSISKISILITVSVGIALLMTIGLFRIIFNISLQKVLIGMYL
;
A
#
# COMPACT_ATOMS: atom_id res chain seq x y z
N MET A 1 5.86 28.22 -17.70
CA MET A 1 6.47 27.80 -16.42
C MET A 1 5.76 26.61 -15.76
N LYS A 2 4.41 26.59 -15.64
CA LYS A 2 3.66 25.45 -15.06
C LYS A 2 3.88 24.10 -15.78
N GLY A 3 3.99 24.08 -17.11
CA GLY A 3 4.20 22.83 -17.87
C GLY A 3 5.52 22.10 -17.58
N ILE A 4 6.58 22.84 -17.26
CA ILE A 4 7.89 22.25 -16.90
C ILE A 4 7.83 21.55 -15.55
N ILE A 5 7.03 22.09 -14.62
CA ILE A 5 6.85 21.52 -13.27
C ILE A 5 6.08 20.18 -13.37
N TYR A 6 5.00 20.13 -14.15
CA TYR A 6 4.26 18.87 -14.37
C TYR A 6 5.10 17.79 -15.05
N LEU A 7 5.94 18.19 -16.02
CA LEU A 7 6.84 17.27 -16.69
C LEU A 7 7.89 16.69 -15.71
N ASN A 8 8.39 17.53 -14.80
CA ASN A 8 9.36 17.08 -13.80
C ASN A 8 8.74 16.11 -12.80
N ILE A 9 7.51 16.37 -12.35
CA ILE A 9 6.77 15.47 -11.45
C ILE A 9 6.48 14.13 -12.16
N LEU A 10 6.09 14.15 -13.43
CA LEU A 10 5.85 12.92 -14.19
C LEU A 10 7.14 12.08 -14.31
N VAL A 11 8.28 12.71 -14.61
CA VAL A 11 9.58 12.02 -14.69
C VAL A 11 9.98 11.43 -13.34
N GLU A 12 9.70 12.16 -12.25
CA GLU A 12 9.92 11.67 -10.89
C GLU A 12 9.07 10.44 -10.58
N LYS A 13 7.77 10.47 -10.89
CA LYS A 13 6.87 9.31 -10.71
C LYS A 13 7.28 8.11 -11.57
N LEU A 14 7.66 8.34 -12.82
CA LEU A 14 8.19 7.29 -13.69
C LEU A 14 9.45 6.65 -13.08
N ARG A 15 10.35 7.44 -12.49
CA ARG A 15 11.54 6.93 -11.81
C ARG A 15 11.19 6.12 -10.57
N GLU A 16 10.26 6.59 -9.74
CA GLU A 16 9.78 5.87 -8.54
C GLU A 16 9.22 4.49 -8.91
N VAL A 17 8.34 4.44 -9.93
CA VAL A 17 7.75 3.18 -10.38
C VAL A 17 8.82 2.29 -11.01
N PHE A 18 9.79 2.84 -11.75
CA PHE A 18 10.87 2.06 -12.35
C PHE A 18 11.70 1.36 -11.28
N VAL A 19 12.12 2.09 -10.24
CA VAL A 19 12.90 1.54 -9.12
C VAL A 19 12.10 0.48 -8.35
N SER A 20 10.77 0.55 -8.35
CA SER A 20 9.90 -0.43 -7.69
C SER A 20 9.65 -1.68 -8.53
N VAL A 21 9.37 -1.52 -9.83
CA VAL A 21 9.00 -2.63 -10.73
C VAL A 21 10.23 -3.39 -11.21
N PHE A 22 11.34 -2.70 -11.48
CA PHE A 22 12.54 -3.30 -12.06
C PHE A 22 13.13 -4.45 -11.22
N PRO A 23 13.32 -4.32 -9.89
CA PRO A 23 13.82 -5.42 -9.06
C PRO A 23 12.94 -6.66 -9.13
N ILE A 24 11.61 -6.48 -9.15
CA ILE A 24 10.64 -7.58 -9.26
C ILE A 24 10.79 -8.27 -10.62
N THR A 25 10.87 -7.50 -11.70
CA THR A 25 11.13 -8.02 -13.05
C THR A 25 12.44 -8.83 -13.09
N VAL A 26 13.52 -8.31 -12.53
CA VAL A 26 14.82 -8.99 -12.47
C VAL A 26 14.73 -10.31 -11.70
N ILE A 27 14.07 -10.32 -10.54
CA ILE A 27 13.87 -11.55 -9.75
C ILE A 27 13.13 -12.61 -10.58
N VAL A 28 12.06 -12.23 -11.27
CA VAL A 28 11.29 -13.16 -12.12
C VAL A 28 12.17 -13.74 -13.24
N PHE A 29 13.01 -12.92 -13.88
CA PHE A 29 13.96 -13.42 -14.88
C PHE A 29 14.98 -14.38 -14.29
N ILE A 30 15.56 -14.08 -13.13
CA ILE A 30 16.49 -14.97 -12.44
C ILE A 30 15.80 -16.31 -12.12
N LEU A 31 14.59 -16.27 -11.58
CA LEU A 31 13.82 -17.48 -11.25
C LEU A 31 13.50 -18.30 -12.51
N HIS A 32 13.11 -17.65 -13.61
CA HIS A 32 12.85 -18.32 -14.89
C HIS A 32 14.07 -19.09 -15.41
N PHE A 33 15.27 -18.53 -15.31
CA PHE A 33 16.48 -19.19 -15.81
C PHE A 33 17.10 -20.22 -14.85
N THR A 34 16.72 -20.21 -13.56
CA THR A 34 17.40 -21.04 -12.53
C THR A 34 16.51 -22.10 -11.90
N ILE A 35 15.38 -21.71 -11.31
CA ILE A 35 14.60 -22.57 -10.40
C ILE A 35 13.27 -22.97 -11.02
N ALA A 36 12.60 -22.05 -11.71
CA ALA A 36 11.23 -22.20 -12.19
C ALA A 36 11.10 -21.75 -13.66
N PRO A 37 11.62 -22.54 -14.62
CA PRO A 37 11.47 -22.23 -16.04
C PRO A 37 10.00 -22.27 -16.45
N VAL A 38 9.47 -21.09 -16.78
CA VAL A 38 8.12 -20.92 -17.35
C VAL A 38 8.13 -20.96 -18.87
N GLU A 39 7.00 -21.30 -19.49
CA GLU A 39 6.86 -21.26 -20.94
C GLU A 39 7.12 -19.86 -21.51
N LEU A 40 7.77 -19.79 -22.69
CA LEU A 40 8.08 -18.53 -23.38
C LEU A 40 6.84 -17.62 -23.52
N TYR A 41 5.69 -18.21 -23.81
CA TYR A 41 4.43 -17.47 -23.93
C TYR A 41 4.02 -16.75 -22.62
N GLN A 42 4.25 -17.39 -21.47
CA GLN A 42 3.95 -16.80 -20.16
C GLN A 42 4.95 -15.69 -19.82
N LEU A 43 6.22 -15.86 -20.18
CA LEU A 43 7.26 -14.83 -20.02
C LEU A 43 6.93 -13.57 -20.85
N PHE A 44 6.48 -13.72 -22.10
CA PHE A 44 6.06 -12.58 -22.91
C PHE A 44 4.85 -11.84 -22.32
N LYS A 45 3.85 -12.58 -21.81
CA LYS A 45 2.73 -11.98 -21.09
C LYS A 45 3.18 -11.19 -19.87
N PHE A 46 4.14 -11.73 -19.10
CA PHE A 46 4.70 -11.04 -17.95
C PHE A 46 5.39 -9.73 -18.34
N ILE A 47 6.24 -9.74 -19.36
CA ILE A 47 6.94 -8.53 -19.83
C ILE A 47 5.95 -7.45 -20.28
N ILE A 48 4.95 -7.84 -21.08
CA ILE A 48 3.90 -6.91 -21.51
C ILE A 48 3.16 -6.36 -20.29
N GLY A 49 2.75 -7.23 -19.36
CA GLY A 49 2.10 -6.83 -18.11
C GLY A 49 2.94 -5.87 -17.27
N ALA A 50 4.25 -6.12 -17.14
CA ALA A 50 5.17 -5.26 -16.42
C ALA A 50 5.27 -3.86 -17.04
N VAL A 51 5.27 -3.75 -18.38
CA VAL A 51 5.23 -2.47 -19.09
C VAL A 51 3.90 -1.74 -18.85
N PHE A 52 2.76 -2.45 -18.93
CA PHE A 52 1.45 -1.86 -18.65
C PHE A 52 1.33 -1.39 -17.20
N ILE A 53 1.82 -2.15 -16.24
CA ILE A 53 1.87 -1.78 -14.81
C ILE A 53 2.77 -0.55 -14.63
N PHE A 54 3.95 -0.53 -15.25
CA PHE A 54 4.88 0.60 -15.17
C PHE A 54 4.22 1.91 -15.62
N ILE A 55 3.56 1.90 -16.78
CA ILE A 55 2.86 3.09 -17.31
C ILE A 55 1.63 3.42 -16.46
N GLY A 56 0.80 2.41 -16.16
CA GLY A 56 -0.46 2.58 -15.43
C GLY A 56 -0.26 3.11 -14.03
N LEU A 57 0.68 2.54 -13.26
CA LEU A 57 1.01 3.01 -11.92
C LEU A 57 1.60 4.42 -11.94
N SER A 58 2.43 4.75 -12.95
CA SER A 58 3.02 6.10 -13.04
C SER A 58 1.95 7.17 -13.22
N ILE A 59 0.98 6.93 -14.12
CA ILE A 59 -0.14 7.84 -14.34
C ILE A 59 -1.07 7.88 -13.11
N PHE A 60 -1.34 6.72 -12.52
CA PHE A 60 -2.18 6.62 -11.32
C PHE A 60 -1.58 7.40 -10.14
N LEU A 61 -0.30 7.21 -9.84
CA LEU A 61 0.38 7.91 -8.75
C LEU A 61 0.44 9.42 -8.99
N LEU A 62 0.64 9.86 -10.24
CA LEU A 62 0.53 11.27 -10.58
C LEU A 62 -0.86 11.82 -10.27
N GLY A 63 -1.93 11.09 -10.61
CA GLY A 63 -3.30 11.47 -10.29
C GLY A 63 -3.57 11.51 -8.79
N VAL A 64 -3.03 10.55 -8.04
CA VAL A 64 -3.12 10.50 -6.57
C VAL A 64 -2.44 11.70 -5.94
N ASP A 65 -1.23 12.07 -6.38
CA ASP A 65 -0.48 13.18 -5.80
C ASP A 65 -1.13 14.55 -6.06
N LEU A 66 -1.68 14.74 -7.27
CA LEU A 66 -2.36 15.98 -7.65
C LEU A 66 -3.75 16.11 -7.01
N GLY A 67 -4.43 15.00 -6.74
CA GLY A 67 -5.80 14.99 -6.23
C GLY A 67 -5.91 14.45 -4.81
N VAL A 68 -5.89 13.12 -4.68
CA VAL A 68 -6.22 12.39 -3.45
C VAL A 68 -5.31 12.78 -2.28
N SER A 69 -4.01 12.93 -2.52
CA SER A 69 -3.02 13.30 -1.49
C SER A 69 -3.30 14.69 -0.90
N GLN A 70 -3.61 15.68 -1.75
CA GLN A 70 -3.98 17.03 -1.29
C GLN A 70 -5.21 17.01 -0.40
N ILE A 71 -6.23 16.23 -0.77
CA ILE A 71 -7.44 16.03 0.04
C ILE A 71 -7.06 15.40 1.39
N GLY A 72 -6.23 14.35 1.38
CA GLY A 72 -5.74 13.70 2.59
C GLY A 72 -5.02 14.65 3.55
N HIS A 73 -4.15 15.52 3.03
CA HIS A 73 -3.43 16.52 3.84
C HIS A 73 -4.37 17.55 4.47
N LEU A 74 -5.33 18.07 3.71
CA LEU A 74 -6.30 19.04 4.22
C LEU A 74 -7.19 18.39 5.30
N MET A 75 -7.77 17.23 5.01
CA MET A 75 -8.61 16.48 5.95
C MET A 75 -7.84 16.13 7.24
N GLY A 76 -6.61 15.62 7.09
CA GLY A 76 -5.73 15.29 8.22
C GLY A 76 -5.39 16.51 9.08
N SER A 77 -5.06 17.65 8.46
CA SER A 77 -4.73 18.87 9.19
C SER A 77 -5.90 19.42 10.01
N VAL A 78 -7.13 19.31 9.49
CA VAL A 78 -8.35 19.72 10.20
C VAL A 78 -8.69 18.74 11.32
N LEU A 79 -8.57 17.44 11.07
CA LEU A 79 -8.79 16.39 12.07
C LEU A 79 -7.85 16.57 13.28
N VAL A 80 -6.56 16.82 13.04
CA VAL A 80 -5.57 17.02 14.12
C VAL A 80 -5.78 18.37 14.82
N LYS A 81 -6.13 19.44 14.11
CA LYS A 81 -6.43 20.77 14.71
C LYS A 81 -7.70 20.80 15.55
N SER A 82 -8.62 19.84 15.37
CA SER A 82 -9.87 19.77 16.14
C SER A 82 -9.67 19.54 17.65
N ASN A 83 -8.44 19.22 18.08
CA ASN A 83 -7.99 18.97 19.47
C ASN A 83 -8.81 17.90 20.23
N LYS A 84 -9.68 17.17 19.53
CA LYS A 84 -10.50 16.09 20.06
C LYS A 84 -9.83 14.76 19.72
N VAL A 85 -8.97 14.30 20.63
CA VAL A 85 -8.23 13.02 20.50
C VAL A 85 -9.16 11.85 20.12
N PHE A 86 -10.38 11.85 20.68
CA PHE A 86 -11.39 10.83 20.37
C PHE A 86 -11.80 10.80 18.88
N ILE A 87 -11.95 11.96 18.24
CA ILE A 87 -12.31 12.05 16.82
C ILE A 87 -11.16 11.50 15.96
N VAL A 88 -9.92 11.84 16.30
CA VAL A 88 -8.75 11.33 15.56
C VAL A 88 -8.63 9.81 15.73
N GLY A 89 -8.92 9.29 16.93
CA GLY A 89 -8.94 7.85 17.17
C GLY A 89 -9.94 7.10 16.31
N ILE A 90 -11.20 7.56 16.30
CA ILE A 90 -12.26 6.95 15.48
C ILE A 90 -11.94 7.08 13.98
N ALA A 91 -11.50 8.27 13.53
CA ALA A 91 -11.14 8.48 12.14
C ALA A 91 -9.99 7.56 11.70
N GLY A 92 -8.97 7.38 12.55
CA GLY A 92 -7.86 6.46 12.32
C GLY A 92 -8.30 5.01 12.18
N LEU A 93 -9.20 4.57 13.06
CA LEU A 93 -9.71 3.20 13.04
C LEU A 93 -10.54 2.94 11.77
N ILE A 94 -11.45 3.86 11.44
CA ILE A 94 -12.27 3.75 10.22
C ILE A 94 -11.39 3.78 8.97
N LEU A 95 -10.50 4.77 8.85
CA LEU A 95 -9.63 4.90 7.68
C LEU A 95 -8.71 3.68 7.55
N GLY A 96 -8.05 3.25 8.63
CA GLY A 96 -7.16 2.09 8.59
C GLY A 96 -7.88 0.81 8.18
N PHE A 97 -9.10 0.59 8.68
CA PHE A 97 -9.91 -0.56 8.31
C PHE A 97 -10.30 -0.52 6.83
N PHE A 98 -10.82 0.62 6.35
CA PHE A 98 -11.29 0.74 4.96
C PHE A 98 -10.14 0.76 3.94
N ILE A 99 -9.00 1.35 4.27
CA ILE A 99 -7.81 1.31 3.41
C ILE A 99 -7.33 -0.14 3.27
N SER A 100 -7.20 -0.86 4.38
CA SER A 100 -6.76 -2.26 4.37
C SER A 100 -7.74 -3.18 3.63
N ILE A 101 -9.04 -3.06 3.87
CA ILE A 101 -10.02 -3.94 3.21
C ILE A 101 -10.16 -3.65 1.71
N ALA A 102 -9.88 -2.42 1.28
CA ALA A 102 -9.88 -2.02 -0.11
C ALA A 102 -8.60 -2.43 -0.86
N GLU A 103 -7.55 -2.81 -0.14
CA GLU A 103 -6.26 -3.18 -0.71
C GLU A 103 -6.37 -4.49 -1.52
N PRO A 104 -6.18 -4.45 -2.85
CA PRO A 104 -6.37 -5.63 -3.70
C PRO A 104 -5.38 -6.75 -3.39
N ASP A 105 -4.17 -6.40 -2.94
CA ASP A 105 -3.13 -7.37 -2.62
C ASP A 105 -3.53 -8.25 -1.42
N LEU A 106 -4.21 -7.67 -0.42
CA LEU A 106 -4.75 -8.43 0.71
C LEU A 106 -5.84 -9.43 0.25
N HIS A 107 -6.66 -9.06 -0.73
CA HIS A 107 -7.65 -9.98 -1.31
C HIS A 107 -6.99 -11.15 -2.05
N VAL A 108 -5.90 -10.90 -2.78
CA VAL A 108 -5.15 -11.94 -3.49
C VAL A 108 -4.52 -12.91 -2.49
N LEU A 109 -3.86 -12.39 -1.45
CA LEU A 109 -3.27 -13.21 -0.39
C LEU A 109 -4.34 -14.04 0.35
N ALA A 110 -5.47 -13.43 0.70
CA ALA A 110 -6.56 -14.11 1.37
C ALA A 110 -7.14 -15.25 0.51
N ASN A 111 -7.28 -15.03 -0.80
CA ASN A 111 -7.69 -16.09 -1.73
C ASN A 111 -6.66 -17.24 -1.78
N GLN A 112 -5.36 -16.92 -1.78
CA GLN A 112 -4.31 -17.95 -1.78
C GLN A 112 -4.36 -18.81 -0.52
N ILE A 113 -4.55 -18.18 0.66
CA ILE A 113 -4.65 -18.90 1.93
C ILE A 113 -5.91 -19.78 1.96
N ASP A 114 -7.05 -19.28 1.48
CA ASP A 114 -8.30 -20.03 1.40
C ASP A 114 -8.13 -21.31 0.54
N LEU A 115 -7.48 -21.17 -0.63
CA LEU A 115 -7.19 -22.28 -1.54
C LEU A 115 -6.24 -23.32 -0.94
N VAL A 116 -5.17 -22.92 -0.27
CA VAL A 116 -4.19 -23.86 0.31
C VAL A 116 -4.68 -24.51 1.61
N THR A 117 -5.64 -23.91 2.30
CA THR A 117 -6.24 -24.46 3.53
C THR A 117 -7.53 -25.25 3.27
N SER A 118 -7.88 -25.47 2.00
CA SER A 118 -9.11 -26.17 1.59
C SER A 118 -10.37 -25.59 2.25
N GLY A 119 -10.44 -24.27 2.42
CA GLY A 119 -11.57 -23.60 3.05
C GLY A 119 -11.61 -23.63 4.59
N SER A 120 -10.59 -24.18 5.26
CA SER A 120 -10.52 -24.13 6.72
C SER A 120 -10.35 -22.70 7.25
N ILE A 121 -9.68 -21.83 6.49
CA ILE A 121 -9.56 -20.39 6.80
C ILE A 121 -10.16 -19.62 5.63
N SER A 122 -11.36 -19.08 5.83
CA SER A 122 -12.05 -18.35 4.76
C SER A 122 -11.35 -17.03 4.42
N LYS A 123 -11.41 -16.65 3.14
CA LYS A 123 -10.96 -15.34 2.65
C LYS A 123 -11.43 -14.18 3.55
N ILE A 124 -12.72 -14.14 3.88
CA ILE A 124 -13.34 -13.06 4.66
C ILE A 124 -12.74 -12.97 6.07
N SER A 125 -12.44 -14.12 6.70
CA SER A 125 -11.84 -14.15 8.04
C SER A 125 -10.47 -13.49 8.07
N ILE A 126 -9.67 -13.68 7.01
CA ILE A 126 -8.34 -13.07 6.88
C ILE A 126 -8.47 -11.57 6.69
N LEU A 127 -9.32 -11.15 5.74
CA LEU A 127 -9.56 -9.74 5.46
C LEU A 127 -10.00 -8.96 6.69
N ILE A 128 -10.97 -9.48 7.47
CA ILE A 128 -11.45 -8.82 8.68
C ILE A 128 -10.36 -8.77 9.74
N THR A 129 -9.72 -9.90 10.05
CA THR A 129 -8.70 -9.98 11.12
C THR A 129 -7.53 -9.04 10.84
N VAL A 130 -6.99 -9.08 9.62
CA VAL A 130 -5.86 -8.23 9.21
C VAL A 130 -6.26 -6.76 9.20
N SER A 131 -7.44 -6.42 8.66
CA SER A 131 -7.90 -5.03 8.58
C SER A 131 -8.18 -4.43 9.96
N VAL A 132 -8.71 -5.21 10.91
CA VAL A 132 -8.87 -4.77 12.31
C VAL A 132 -7.51 -4.56 12.96
N GLY A 133 -6.56 -5.47 12.75
CA GLY A 133 -5.19 -5.32 13.27
C GLY A 133 -4.54 -4.03 12.77
N ILE A 134 -4.57 -3.79 11.45
CA ILE A 134 -4.01 -2.59 10.83
C ILE A 134 -4.73 -1.33 11.33
N ALA A 135 -6.06 -1.33 11.45
CA ALA A 135 -6.83 -0.20 11.97
C ALA A 135 -6.41 0.20 13.40
N LEU A 136 -6.21 -0.79 14.28
CA LEU A 136 -5.76 -0.56 15.65
C LEU A 136 -4.34 -0.01 15.68
N LEU A 137 -3.42 -0.61 14.93
CA LEU A 137 -2.03 -0.17 14.86
C LEU A 137 -1.89 1.23 14.25
N MET A 138 -2.67 1.55 13.22
CA MET A 138 -2.72 2.88 12.63
C MET A 138 -3.22 3.91 13.64
N THR A 139 -4.25 3.57 14.41
CA THR A 139 -4.78 4.45 15.47
C THR A 139 -3.74 4.72 16.56
N ILE A 140 -2.99 3.69 17.00
CA ILE A 140 -1.86 3.85 17.92
C ILE A 140 -0.78 4.76 17.31
N GLY A 141 -0.49 4.58 16.02
CA GLY A 141 0.43 5.44 15.26
C GLY A 141 0.01 6.91 15.22
N LEU A 142 -1.30 7.20 15.10
CA LEU A 142 -1.84 8.56 15.15
C LEU A 142 -1.75 9.15 16.56
N PHE A 143 -2.07 8.37 17.60
CA PHE A 143 -1.89 8.81 18.99
C PHE A 143 -0.43 9.11 19.31
N ARG A 144 0.51 8.32 18.80
CA ARG A 144 1.95 8.60 18.91
C ARG A 144 2.29 10.00 18.38
N ILE A 145 1.74 10.38 17.22
CA ILE A 145 1.99 11.70 16.60
C ILE A 145 1.42 12.81 17.48
N ILE A 146 0.19 12.65 18.00
CA ILE A 146 -0.47 13.65 18.84
C ILE A 146 0.26 13.86 20.16
N PHE A 147 0.61 12.77 20.85
CA PHE A 147 1.27 12.83 22.17
C PHE A 147 2.78 12.98 22.08
N ASN A 148 3.34 13.10 20.86
CA ASN A 148 4.77 13.19 20.59
C ASN A 148 5.59 12.08 21.30
N ILE A 149 5.05 10.86 21.29
CA ILE A 149 5.70 9.70 21.91
C ILE A 149 6.79 9.20 20.97
N SER A 150 7.99 8.94 21.49
CA SER A 150 9.10 8.38 20.70
C SER A 150 8.72 7.01 20.14
N LEU A 151 8.97 6.78 18.85
CA LEU A 151 8.70 5.50 18.16
C LEU A 151 9.32 4.29 18.88
N GLN A 152 10.54 4.46 19.42
CA GLN A 152 11.25 3.42 20.17
C GLN A 152 10.43 2.86 21.35
N LYS A 153 9.80 3.73 22.14
CA LYS A 153 8.98 3.32 23.29
C LYS A 153 7.74 2.54 22.87
N VAL A 154 7.10 2.95 21.77
CA VAL A 154 5.92 2.26 21.24
C VAL A 154 6.29 0.86 20.73
N LEU A 155 7.40 0.75 19.98
CA LEU A 155 7.87 -0.54 19.47
C LEU A 155 8.30 -1.49 20.59
N ILE A 156 9.02 -1.00 21.60
CA ILE A 156 9.39 -1.82 22.77
C ILE A 156 8.14 -2.35 23.47
N GLY A 157 7.12 -1.51 23.68
CA GLY A 157 5.88 -1.92 24.33
C GLY A 157 5.02 -2.90 23.54
N MET A 158 5.14 -2.93 22.21
CA MET A 158 4.41 -3.89 21.35
C MET A 158 5.14 -5.21 21.15
N TYR A 159 6.47 -5.21 21.28
CA TYR A 159 7.32 -6.38 21.02
C TYR A 159 7.56 -7.24 22.28
N LEU A 160 7.34 -6.66 23.47
CA LEU A 160 7.28 -7.35 24.76
C LEU A 160 5.89 -7.96 24.99
#